data_AF-A0A7V7D8Y7-F1
#
_entry.id   AF-A0A7V7D8Y7-F1
#
_cell.length_a   1.000
_cell.length_b   1.000
_cell.length_c   1.000
_cell.angle_alpha   90.00
_cell.angle_beta   90.00
_cell.angle_gamma   90.00
#
_symmetry.space_group_name_H-M   'P 1'
#
loop_
_entity.id
_entity.type
_entity.pdbx_description
1 polymer ?
#
loop_
_entity_poly.entity_id
_entity_poly.type
_entity_poly.pdbx_seq_one_letter_code
_entity_poly.pdbx_strand_id
1 'polypeptide(L)' 'MQAPNIVEILKLLPKTNCGDCNEATCLVFSTRVAEGVKTTEDCPHIPADAKEKLNRYLAPYNFDF' A
#
# COMPACT_ATOMS: atom_id res chain seq x y z
N MET A 1 6.66 18.35 -1.85
CA MET A 1 6.04 17.15 -2.45
C MET A 1 5.02 16.61 -1.45
N GLN A 2 3.82 16.23 -1.87
CA GLN A 2 2.75 15.79 -0.96
C GLN A 2 2.84 14.28 -0.75
N ALA A 3 2.59 13.80 0.47
CA ALA A 3 2.58 12.37 0.76
C ALA A 3 1.33 11.67 0.19
N PRO A 4 1.38 10.36 -0.11
CA PRO A 4 0.20 9.57 -0.46
C PRO A 4 -0.87 9.60 0.64
N ASN A 5 -2.13 9.54 0.23
CA ASN A 5 -3.25 9.42 1.17
C ASN A 5 -3.43 7.96 1.60
N ILE A 6 -3.23 7.70 2.89
CA ILE A 6 -3.34 6.38 3.53
C ILE A 6 -4.72 5.74 3.31
N VAL A 7 -5.79 6.54 3.27
CA VAL A 7 -7.15 6.02 3.04
C VAL A 7 -7.33 5.54 1.60
N GLU A 8 -6.72 6.21 0.62
CA GLU A 8 -6.79 5.78 -0.79
C GLU A 8 -6.02 4.48 -1.02
N ILE A 9 -4.86 4.31 -0.39
CA ILE A 9 -4.13 3.04 -0.41
C ILE A 9 -4.96 1.94 0.28
N LEU A 10 -5.50 2.21 1.48
CA LEU A 10 -6.30 1.24 2.24
C LEU A 10 -7.54 0.76 1.47
N LYS A 11 -8.17 1.63 0.67
CA LYS A 11 -9.32 1.26 -0.17
C LYS A 11 -9.00 0.17 -1.18
N LEU A 12 -7.75 0.09 -1.65
CA LEU A 12 -7.28 -0.90 -2.64
C LEU A 12 -6.74 -2.18 -1.99
N LEU A 13 -6.69 -2.25 -0.65
CA LEU A 13 -6.27 -3.45 0.05
C LEU A 13 -7.43 -4.43 0.30
N PRO A 14 -7.15 -5.72 0.49
CA PRO A 14 -8.15 -6.74 0.84
C PRO A 14 -8.85 -6.50 2.20
N LYS A 15 -8.26 -5.71 3.09
CA LYS A 15 -8.79 -5.37 4.44
C LYS A 15 -9.05 -6.58 5.34
N THR A 16 -8.35 -7.68 5.13
CA THR A 16 -8.49 -8.90 5.94
C THR A 16 -7.77 -8.82 7.29
N ASN A 17 -6.81 -7.89 7.44
CA ASN A 17 -5.91 -7.79 8.60
C ASN A 17 -5.20 -9.13 8.93
N CYS A 18 -4.92 -9.95 7.92
CA CYS A 18 -4.34 -11.29 8.08
C CYS A 18 -2.95 -11.30 8.74
N GLY A 19 -2.16 -10.23 8.59
CA GLY A 19 -0.79 -10.17 9.12
C GLY A 19 0.27 -10.86 8.25
N ASP A 20 -0.10 -11.47 7.12
CA ASP A 20 0.83 -12.22 6.25
C ASP A 20 1.89 -11.35 5.56
N CYS A 21 1.75 -10.02 5.62
CA CYS A 21 2.74 -9.03 5.18
C CYS A 21 3.65 -8.51 6.30
N ASN A 22 3.56 -9.11 7.50
CA ASN A 22 4.24 -8.73 8.74
C ASN A 22 3.80 -7.37 9.33
N GLU A 23 2.58 -6.93 9.04
CA GLU A 23 1.99 -5.71 9.62
C GLU A 23 0.74 -6.06 10.43
N ALA A 24 0.52 -5.36 11.55
CA ALA A 24 -0.56 -5.67 12.49
C ALA A 24 -1.97 -5.51 11.88
N THR A 25 -2.13 -4.58 10.93
CA THR A 25 -3.40 -4.34 10.22
C THR A 25 -3.14 -3.84 8.80
N CYS A 26 -4.15 -3.91 7.93
CA CYS A 26 -4.08 -3.30 6.60
C CYS A 26 -3.93 -1.78 6.65
N LEU A 27 -4.40 -1.12 7.72
CA LEU A 27 -4.17 0.32 7.92
C LEU A 27 -2.68 0.60 8.16
N VAL A 28 -2.01 -0.20 8.99
CA VAL A 28 -0.57 -0.05 9.24
C VAL A 28 0.22 -0.33 7.95
N PHE A 29 -0.11 -1.40 7.22
CA PHE A 29 0.48 -1.65 5.90
C PHE A 29 0.32 -0.46 4.95
N SER A 30 -0.88 0.13 4.90
CA SER A 30 -1.16 1.32 4.10
C SER A 30 -0.27 2.51 4.46
N THR A 31 -0.08 2.77 5.76
CA THR A 31 0.84 3.81 6.24
C THR A 31 2.28 3.53 5.80
N ARG A 32 2.76 2.28 5.93
CA ARG A 32 4.12 1.90 5.50
C ARG A 32 4.35 2.05 4.00
N VAL A 33 3.32 1.79 3.19
CA VAL A 33 3.36 2.06 1.75
C VAL A 33 3.40 3.56 1.48
N ALA A 34 2.61 4.37 2.21
CA ALA A 34 2.66 5.83 2.07
C ALA A 34 4.01 6.44 2.49
N GLU A 35 4.72 5.80 3.43
CA GLU A 35 6.08 6.16 3.88
C GLU A 35 7.19 5.64 2.94
N GLY A 36 6.86 4.81 1.94
CA GLY A 36 7.85 4.17 1.05
C GLY A 36 8.62 3.00 1.68
N VAL A 37 8.24 2.57 2.89
CA VAL A 37 8.87 1.44 3.61
C VAL A 37 8.43 0.09 3.03
N LYS A 38 7.19 0.03 2.51
CA LYS A 38 6.59 -1.16 1.91
C LYS A 38 6.12 -0.85 0.50
N THR A 39 6.07 -1.87 -0.34
CA THR A 39 5.57 -1.81 -1.72
C THR A 39 4.31 -2.65 -1.88
N THR A 40 3.66 -2.54 -3.03
CA THR A 40 2.48 -3.37 -3.33
C THR A 40 2.81 -4.87 -3.42
N GLU A 41 4.07 -5.22 -3.64
CA GLU A 41 4.57 -6.60 -3.69
C GLU A 41 4.64 -7.26 -2.31
N ASP A 42 4.70 -6.47 -1.23
CA ASP A 42 4.84 -6.99 0.13
C ASP A 42 3.57 -7.62 0.71
N CYS A 43 2.40 -7.37 0.12
CA CYS A 43 1.15 -8.00 0.54
C CYS A 43 0.74 -9.08 -0.46
N PRO A 44 0.77 -10.38 -0.06
CA PRO A 44 0.52 -11.49 -0.98
C PRO A 44 -0.94 -11.59 -1.42
N HIS A 45 -1.84 -10.88 -0.75
CA HIS A 45 -3.29 -11.00 -0.96
C HIS A 45 -3.89 -9.90 -1.82
N ILE A 46 -3.09 -8.91 -2.28
CA ILE A 46 -3.62 -7.86 -3.17
C ILE A 46 -3.93 -8.49 -4.54
N PRO A 47 -5.18 -8.44 -5.01
CA PRO A 47 -5.53 -8.92 -6.35
C PRO A 47 -4.80 -8.13 -7.43
N ALA A 48 -4.49 -8.78 -8.57
CA ALA A 48 -3.68 -8.18 -9.62
C ALA A 48 -4.23 -6.82 -10.13
N ASP A 49 -5.55 -6.69 -10.28
CA ASP A 49 -6.19 -5.45 -10.74
C ASP A 49 -6.08 -4.31 -9.70
N ALA A 50 -6.21 -4.63 -8.41
CA ALA A 50 -6.02 -3.69 -7.31
C ALA A 50 -4.55 -3.27 -7.18
N LYS A 51 -3.62 -4.20 -7.41
CA LYS A 51 -2.18 -3.95 -7.41
C LYS A 51 -1.78 -2.97 -8.51
N GLU A 52 -2.30 -3.16 -9.72
CA GLU A 52 -2.07 -2.23 -10.84
C GLU A 52 -2.59 -0.82 -10.53
N LYS A 53 -3.82 -0.72 -9.98
CA LYS A 53 -4.41 0.57 -9.57
C LYS A 53 -3.55 1.25 -8.49
N LEU A 54 -3.07 0.47 -7.52
CA LEU A 54 -2.24 0.99 -6.44
C LEU A 54 -0.88 1.46 -6.94
N ASN A 55 -0.21 0.70 -7.82
CA ASN A 55 1.03 1.13 -8.46
C ASN A 55 0.86 2.42 -9.26
N ARG A 56 -0.24 2.55 -10.03
CA ARG A 56 -0.55 3.78 -10.77
C ARG A 56 -0.79 4.96 -9.83
N TYR A 57 -1.47 4.73 -8.72
CA TYR A 57 -1.70 5.76 -7.70
C TYR A 57 -0.38 6.22 -7.07
N LEU A 58 0.54 5.30 -6.79
CA LEU A 58 1.81 5.59 -6.13
C LEU A 58 2.87 6.19 -7.07
N ALA A 59 2.77 5.97 -8.38
CA ALA A 59 3.76 6.42 -9.37
C ALA A 59 4.18 7.91 -9.31
N PRO A 60 3.30 8.88 -9.00
CA PRO A 60 3.70 10.29 -8.90
C PRO A 60 4.49 10.62 -7.61
N TYR A 61 4.51 9.72 -6.63
CA TYR A 61 5.15 9.91 -5.35
C TYR A 61 6.56 9.31 -5.44
N ASN A 62 7.56 10.16 -5.70
CA ASN A 62 8.97 9.74 -5.71
C ASN A 62 9.39 9.41 -4.27
N PHE A 63 9.74 8.14 -4.02
CA PHE A 63 10.32 7.68 -2.74
C PHE A 63 11.86 7.72 -2.75
N ASP A 64 12.44 8.15 -3.87
CA ASP A 64 13.87 8.37 -4.00
C ASP A 64 14.24 9.70 -3.33
N PHE A 65 15.06 9.62 -2.27
CA PHE A 65 15.72 10.75 -1.63
C PHE A 65 16.90 11.25 -2.45
#